data_AF-A0A978TGZ4-F1
#
_entry.id   AF-A0A978TGZ4-F1
#
_cell.length_a   1.000
_cell.length_b   1.000
_cell.length_c   1.000
_cell.angle_alpha   90.00
_cell.angle_beta   90.00
_cell.angle_gamma   90.00
#
_symmetry.space_group_name_H-M   'P 1'
#
loop_
_entity.id
_entity.type
_entity.pdbx_description
1 polymer ?
#
loop_
_entity_poly.entity_id
_entity_poly.type
_entity_poly.pdbx_seq_one_letter_code
_entity_poly.pdbx_strand_id
1 'polypeptide(L)'
;MTPDQAAEILRLREAQLAPKQIARQLGLRPAEVTAFIRDHAEEAYLEKARSGNLLPLQECRVNQGAVQNLLRPQKAGLFSKLTNRNQDDGVGGLCEVVVARQDHNRLLVGSYLVDYWCLGVKDAMGPRKMGRSEYQLYLKSNEDRFEQPFVDITLDQAQAIVYGAVDYARSIGLEPNRAFNTKVQAHLGSRPETLLPLEFGKDGQPFFISGPYDNAEKIIKTLQATVGEGNFHYLAAIGGSGMMDGDFFL
;
A
#
# COMPACT_ATOMS: atom_id res chain seq x y z
N MET A 1 -0.21 -14.68 30.61
CA MET A 1 -1.28 -13.75 30.99
C MET A 1 -2.59 -14.49 31.28
N THR A 2 -3.26 -14.19 32.40
CA THR A 2 -4.63 -14.67 32.72
C THR A 2 -5.70 -13.70 32.19
N PRO A 3 -7.00 -14.10 32.09
CA PRO A 3 -8.09 -13.19 31.72
C PRO A 3 -8.19 -11.95 32.63
N ASP A 4 -8.01 -12.13 33.94
CA ASP A 4 -8.02 -11.02 34.91
C ASP A 4 -6.87 -10.04 34.67
N GLN A 5 -5.67 -10.56 34.37
CA GLN A 5 -4.52 -9.73 34.00
C GLN A 5 -4.78 -8.97 32.69
N ALA A 6 -5.40 -9.60 31.70
CA ALA A 6 -5.75 -8.96 30.43
C ALA A 6 -6.73 -7.80 30.65
N ALA A 7 -7.81 -8.01 31.41
CA ALA A 7 -8.78 -6.96 31.75
C ALA A 7 -8.12 -5.80 32.52
N GLU A 8 -7.24 -6.11 33.47
CA GLU A 8 -6.54 -5.09 34.25
C GLU A 8 -5.52 -4.30 33.42
N ILE A 9 -4.84 -4.93 32.44
CA ILE A 9 -3.97 -4.19 31.49
C ILE A 9 -4.78 -3.14 30.73
N LEU A 10 -5.97 -3.47 30.25
CA LEU A 10 -6.84 -2.53 29.53
C LEU A 10 -7.27 -1.38 30.44
N ARG A 11 -7.75 -1.68 31.65
CA ARG A 11 -8.15 -0.66 32.65
C ARG A 11 -7.00 0.30 32.98
N LEU A 12 -5.80 -0.23 33.23
CA LEU A 12 -4.63 0.60 33.53
C LEU A 12 -4.17 1.41 32.31
N ARG A 13 -4.36 0.88 31.10
CA ARG A 13 -4.03 1.61 29.87
C ARG A 13 -4.99 2.76 29.60
N GLU A 14 -6.28 2.60 29.89
CA GLU A 14 -7.28 3.68 29.87
C GLU A 14 -6.94 4.79 30.85
N ALA A 15 -6.40 4.42 32.03
CA ALA A 15 -5.84 5.36 33.01
C ALA A 15 -4.49 5.98 32.58
N GLN A 16 -4.06 5.78 31.32
CA GLN A 16 -2.85 6.32 30.69
C GLN A 16 -1.52 5.83 31.27
N LEU A 17 -1.49 4.71 31.99
CA LEU A 17 -0.21 4.14 32.45
C LEU A 17 0.62 3.63 31.27
N ALA A 18 1.94 3.77 31.38
CA ALA A 18 2.88 3.25 30.39
C ALA A 18 2.99 1.72 30.50
N PRO A 19 3.22 0.98 29.39
CA PRO A 19 3.34 -0.48 29.40
C PRO A 19 4.34 -1.03 30.44
N LYS A 20 5.45 -0.31 30.67
CA LYS A 20 6.45 -0.67 31.69
C LYS A 20 5.93 -0.56 33.12
N GLN A 21 5.07 0.43 33.41
CA GLN A 21 4.43 0.59 34.72
C GLN A 21 3.41 -0.51 34.95
N ILE A 22 2.57 -0.79 33.95
CA ILE A 22 1.58 -1.87 33.96
C ILE A 22 2.28 -3.22 34.20
N ALA A 23 3.35 -3.50 33.46
CA ALA A 23 4.13 -4.73 33.61
C ALA A 23 4.68 -4.90 35.04
N ARG A 24 5.23 -3.83 35.62
CA ARG A 24 5.73 -3.84 37.01
C ARG A 24 4.60 -4.09 38.01
N GLN A 25 3.44 -3.48 37.83
CA GLN A 25 2.30 -3.61 38.74
C GLN A 25 1.69 -5.01 38.71
N LEU A 26 1.66 -5.66 37.54
CA LEU A 26 1.03 -6.96 37.35
C LEU A 26 2.01 -8.15 37.40
N GLY A 27 3.30 -7.89 37.65
CA GLY A 27 4.33 -8.93 37.67
C GLY A 27 4.57 -9.58 36.30
N LEU A 28 4.32 -8.85 35.21
CA LEU A 28 4.44 -9.34 33.83
C LEU A 28 5.72 -8.82 33.16
N ARG A 29 6.10 -9.44 32.04
CA ARG A 29 7.20 -8.94 31.20
C ARG A 29 6.73 -7.72 30.39
N PRO A 30 7.52 -6.63 30.28
CA PRO A 30 7.15 -5.47 29.47
C PRO A 30 6.84 -5.78 28.00
N ALA A 31 7.53 -6.78 27.41
CA ALA A 31 7.27 -7.23 26.06
C ALA A 31 5.89 -7.92 25.92
N GLU A 32 5.48 -8.70 26.92
CA GLU A 32 4.17 -9.38 26.95
C GLU A 32 3.03 -8.36 27.04
N VAL A 33 3.17 -7.36 27.90
CA VAL A 33 2.20 -6.26 28.01
C VAL A 33 2.13 -5.42 26.74
N THR A 34 3.29 -5.09 26.15
CA THR A 34 3.34 -4.31 24.90
C THR A 34 2.70 -5.08 23.74
N ALA A 35 2.97 -6.37 23.61
CA ALA A 35 2.37 -7.22 22.59
C ALA A 35 0.84 -7.29 22.75
N PHE A 36 0.35 -7.55 23.97
CA PHE A 36 -1.08 -7.58 24.25
C PHE A 36 -1.79 -6.26 23.91
N ILE A 37 -1.23 -5.11 24.33
CA ILE A 37 -1.81 -3.80 24.04
C ILE A 37 -1.86 -3.57 22.52
N ARG A 38 -0.81 -3.92 21.79
CA ARG A 38 -0.75 -3.78 20.33
C ARG A 38 -1.81 -4.66 19.66
N ASP A 39 -1.88 -5.93 20.03
CA ASP A 39 -2.76 -6.91 19.40
C ASP A 39 -4.23 -6.58 19.68
N HIS A 40 -4.56 -6.16 20.91
CA HIS A 40 -5.90 -5.67 21.26
C HIS A 40 -6.26 -4.38 20.52
N ALA A 41 -5.32 -3.42 20.41
CA ALA A 41 -5.55 -2.20 19.65
C ALA A 41 -5.76 -2.48 18.15
N GLU A 42 -5.08 -3.48 17.61
CA GLU A 42 -5.27 -3.94 16.23
C GLU A 42 -6.64 -4.60 16.04
N GLU A 43 -7.04 -5.49 16.94
CA GLU A 43 -8.37 -6.13 16.89
C GLU A 43 -9.50 -5.10 16.96
N ALA A 44 -9.41 -4.15 17.90
CA ALA A 44 -10.36 -3.04 18.02
C ALA A 44 -10.39 -2.15 16.76
N TYR A 45 -9.24 -1.97 16.10
CA TYR A 45 -9.17 -1.23 14.84
C TYR A 45 -9.86 -2.00 13.70
N LEU A 46 -9.63 -3.31 13.60
CA LEU A 46 -10.27 -4.17 12.61
C LEU A 46 -11.79 -4.27 12.82
N GLU A 47 -12.26 -4.28 14.07
CA GLU A 47 -13.68 -4.24 14.38
C GLU A 47 -14.33 -2.94 13.89
N LYS A 48 -13.70 -1.79 14.17
CA LYS A 48 -14.15 -0.49 13.65
C LYS A 48 -14.18 -0.46 12.13
N ALA A 49 -13.20 -1.09 11.48
CA ALA A 49 -13.19 -1.22 10.02
C ALA A 49 -14.40 -2.02 9.51
N ARG A 50 -14.67 -3.18 10.11
CA ARG A 50 -15.81 -4.04 9.75
C ARG A 50 -17.16 -3.36 9.98
N SER A 51 -17.27 -2.55 11.04
CA SER A 51 -18.51 -1.85 11.37
C SER A 51 -18.67 -0.51 10.67
N GLY A 52 -17.75 -0.13 9.76
CA GLY A 52 -17.78 1.17 9.06
C GLY A 52 -17.46 2.38 9.96
N ASN A 53 -16.97 2.17 11.18
CA ASN A 53 -16.70 3.20 12.18
C ASN A 53 -15.21 3.59 12.25
N LEU A 54 -14.55 3.61 11.09
CA LEU A 54 -13.18 4.12 11.00
C LEU A 54 -13.12 5.60 11.33
N LEU A 55 -11.92 6.05 11.70
CA LEU A 55 -11.64 7.47 11.85
C LEU A 55 -12.04 8.25 10.57
N PRO A 56 -12.54 9.49 10.72
CA PRO A 56 -12.94 10.31 9.58
C PRO A 56 -11.84 10.38 8.54
N LEU A 57 -12.21 10.20 7.27
CA LEU A 57 -11.27 10.37 6.17
C LEU A 57 -10.85 11.84 6.10
N GLN A 58 -9.54 12.10 6.18
CA GLN A 58 -9.00 13.44 5.97
C GLN A 58 -8.73 13.66 4.48
N GLU A 59 -8.03 12.73 3.83
CA GLU A 59 -7.70 12.80 2.41
C GLU A 59 -7.20 11.45 1.88
N CYS A 60 -7.28 11.28 0.56
CA CYS A 60 -6.53 10.28 -0.19
C CYS A 60 -5.68 11.00 -1.23
N ARG A 61 -4.44 10.57 -1.43
CA ARG A 61 -3.52 11.16 -2.41
C ARG A 61 -2.88 10.07 -3.28
N VAL A 62 -2.48 10.45 -4.49
CA VAL A 62 -1.66 9.62 -5.39
C VAL A 62 -0.71 10.50 -6.20
N ASN A 63 0.42 9.97 -6.66
CA ASN A 63 1.29 10.68 -7.60
C ASN A 63 0.56 11.00 -8.92
N GLN A 64 0.81 12.19 -9.46
CA GLN A 64 0.05 12.76 -10.57
C GLN A 64 0.00 11.88 -11.83
N GLY A 65 1.07 11.14 -12.15
CA GLY A 65 1.13 10.25 -13.31
C GLY A 65 0.05 9.16 -13.29
N ALA A 66 -0.29 8.65 -12.10
CA ALA A 66 -1.33 7.65 -11.93
C ALA A 66 -2.72 8.19 -12.31
N VAL A 67 -3.00 9.47 -12.00
CA VAL A 67 -4.28 10.10 -12.39
C VAL A 67 -4.39 10.19 -13.90
N GLN A 68 -3.29 10.49 -14.59
CA GLN A 68 -3.28 10.60 -16.05
C GLN A 68 -3.45 9.24 -16.72
N ASN A 69 -2.86 8.19 -16.15
CA ASN A 69 -2.83 6.85 -16.71
C ASN A 69 -4.07 6.00 -16.36
N LEU A 70 -4.61 6.12 -15.13
CA LEU A 70 -5.70 5.27 -14.65
C LEU A 70 -7.05 5.98 -14.60
N LEU A 71 -7.09 7.24 -14.15
CA LEU A 71 -8.33 7.91 -13.77
C LEU A 71 -8.91 8.82 -14.86
N ARG A 72 -8.10 9.19 -15.87
CA ARG A 72 -8.62 9.90 -17.04
C ARG A 72 -9.25 8.92 -18.01
N PRO A 73 -10.44 9.23 -18.58
CA PRO A 73 -11.02 8.40 -19.62
C PRO A 73 -10.03 8.26 -20.77
N GLN A 74 -9.50 7.07 -21.00
CA GLN A 74 -8.82 6.78 -22.25
C GLN A 74 -9.86 6.92 -23.35
N LYS A 75 -9.69 7.89 -24.26
CA LYS A 75 -10.58 7.99 -25.42
C LYS A 75 -10.42 6.71 -26.23
N ALA A 76 -11.43 5.84 -26.17
CA ALA A 76 -11.55 4.65 -27.00
C ALA A 76 -11.57 5.07 -28.48
N GLY A 77 -10.40 5.15 -29.09
CA GLY A 77 -10.24 5.60 -30.46
C GLY A 77 -8.86 5.24 -30.98
N LEU A 78 -8.80 4.76 -32.23
CA LEU A 78 -7.61 4.33 -32.95
C LEU A 78 -6.46 5.37 -32.93
N PHE A 79 -6.78 6.65 -32.66
CA PHE A 79 -5.85 7.76 -32.56
C PHE A 79 -5.10 7.87 -31.21
N SER A 80 -5.62 7.30 -30.11
CA SER A 80 -4.92 7.29 -28.81
C SER A 80 -3.62 6.47 -28.86
N LYS A 81 -3.60 5.40 -29.68
CA LYS A 81 -2.40 4.56 -29.90
C LYS A 81 -1.27 5.27 -30.67
N LEU A 82 -1.57 6.41 -31.31
CA LEU A 82 -0.63 7.13 -32.17
C LEU A 82 0.03 8.34 -31.50
N THR A 83 -0.54 8.89 -30.42
CA THR A 83 -0.09 10.20 -29.90
C THR A 83 0.78 10.16 -28.64
N ASN A 84 0.99 9.01 -27.98
CA ASN A 84 1.69 8.97 -26.67
C ASN A 84 2.92 8.06 -26.59
N ARG A 85 3.49 7.59 -27.71
CA ARG A 85 4.62 6.63 -27.65
C ARG A 85 5.96 7.21 -27.15
N ASN A 86 6.07 8.52 -26.88
CA ASN A 86 7.35 9.18 -26.59
C ASN A 86 7.35 10.09 -25.35
N GLN A 87 6.38 9.98 -24.43
CA GLN A 87 6.56 10.55 -23.09
C GLN A 87 6.84 9.40 -22.15
N ASP A 88 8.10 9.28 -21.75
CA ASP A 88 8.50 8.53 -20.58
C ASP A 88 7.86 9.23 -19.37
N ASP A 89 6.66 8.77 -19.00
CA ASP A 89 5.69 9.47 -18.16
C ASP A 89 5.84 9.15 -16.65
N GLY A 90 7.03 8.69 -16.26
CA GLY A 90 7.48 8.56 -14.88
C GLY A 90 7.22 7.18 -14.24
N VAL A 91 8.28 6.61 -13.66
CA VAL A 91 8.40 5.40 -12.83
C VAL A 91 7.69 4.12 -13.31
N GLY A 92 7.37 3.99 -14.60
CA GLY A 92 7.12 2.69 -15.24
C GLY A 92 5.97 1.87 -14.63
N GLY A 93 4.74 2.41 -14.62
CA GLY A 93 3.55 1.67 -14.19
C GLY A 93 3.36 1.60 -12.67
N LEU A 94 4.11 2.41 -11.91
CA LEU A 94 4.04 2.47 -10.46
C LEU A 94 3.26 3.70 -9.97
N CYS A 95 2.49 3.52 -8.91
CA CYS A 95 1.94 4.63 -8.14
C CYS A 95 1.95 4.34 -6.64
N GLU A 96 1.96 5.39 -5.82
CA GLU A 96 1.74 5.26 -4.38
C GLU A 96 0.42 5.92 -4.03
N VAL A 97 -0.50 5.13 -3.51
CA VAL A 97 -1.76 5.61 -2.94
C VAL A 97 -1.55 5.83 -1.44
N VAL A 98 -1.91 7.01 -0.95
CA VAL A 98 -1.84 7.35 0.47
C VAL A 98 -3.25 7.64 0.96
N VAL A 99 -3.65 7.03 2.08
CA VAL A 99 -4.92 7.29 2.75
C VAL A 99 -4.63 7.81 4.15
N ALA A 100 -5.15 8.99 4.46
CA ALA A 100 -4.99 9.64 5.75
C ALA A 100 -6.35 9.83 6.42
N ARG A 101 -6.44 9.43 7.70
CA ARG A 101 -7.62 9.61 8.54
C ARG A 101 -7.30 10.49 9.74
N GLN A 102 -8.24 11.35 10.13
CA GLN A 102 -8.05 12.32 11.21
C GLN A 102 -8.11 11.64 12.59
N ASP A 103 -7.06 11.77 13.39
CA ASP A 103 -6.99 11.30 14.78
C ASP A 103 -6.58 12.45 15.71
N HIS A 104 -7.57 13.20 16.22
CA HIS A 104 -7.36 14.39 17.07
C HIS A 104 -6.44 15.43 16.40
N ASN A 105 -5.22 15.63 16.89
CA ASN A 105 -4.21 16.53 16.30
C ASN A 105 -3.19 15.81 15.40
N ARG A 106 -3.41 14.52 15.13
CA ARG A 106 -2.55 13.64 14.34
C ARG A 106 -3.31 13.04 13.17
N LEU A 107 -2.58 12.35 12.31
CA LEU A 107 -3.12 11.57 11.21
C LEU A 107 -2.79 10.10 11.42
N LEU A 108 -3.72 9.23 11.05
CA LEU A 108 -3.48 7.81 10.91
C LEU A 108 -3.37 7.52 9.41
N VAL A 109 -2.18 7.14 8.95
CA VAL A 109 -1.81 7.12 7.53
C VAL A 109 -1.44 5.70 7.10
N GLY A 110 -2.10 5.19 6.05
CA GLY A 110 -1.71 3.98 5.33
C GLY A 110 -1.29 4.29 3.91
N SER A 111 -0.38 3.50 3.35
CA SER A 111 0.15 3.71 2.02
C SER A 111 0.31 2.40 1.25
N TYR A 112 0.17 2.46 -0.07
CA TYR A 112 0.09 1.31 -0.96
C TYR A 112 0.89 1.63 -2.22
N LEU A 113 2.05 0.98 -2.37
CA LEU A 113 2.81 1.01 -3.62
C LEU A 113 2.18 0.00 -4.57
N VAL A 114 1.64 0.49 -5.67
CA VAL A 114 0.91 -0.29 -6.66
C VAL A 114 1.69 -0.31 -7.97
N ASP A 115 1.90 -1.50 -8.49
CA ASP A 115 2.28 -1.76 -9.88
C ASP A 115 1.00 -2.08 -10.66
N TYR A 116 0.50 -1.09 -11.38
CA TYR A 116 -0.74 -1.21 -12.15
C TYR A 116 -0.51 -1.78 -13.56
N TRP A 117 0.73 -2.15 -13.91
CA TRP A 117 1.04 -2.86 -15.15
C TRP A 117 1.18 -4.37 -14.95
N CYS A 118 1.48 -4.85 -13.75
CA CYS A 118 1.70 -6.28 -13.52
C CYS A 118 1.45 -6.72 -12.07
N LEU A 119 2.31 -6.31 -11.13
CA LEU A 119 2.44 -7.01 -9.83
C LEU A 119 1.30 -6.76 -8.84
N GLY A 120 0.41 -5.79 -9.10
CA GLY A 120 -0.60 -5.38 -8.15
C GLY A 120 0.02 -4.58 -7.00
N VAL A 121 -0.40 -4.81 -5.76
CA VAL A 121 0.22 -4.14 -4.60
C VAL A 121 1.62 -4.70 -4.36
N LYS A 122 2.64 -3.91 -4.69
CA LYS A 122 4.07 -4.26 -4.60
C LYS A 122 4.64 -4.08 -3.21
N ASP A 123 4.15 -3.09 -2.47
CA ASP A 123 4.44 -2.88 -1.05
C ASP A 123 3.29 -2.14 -0.37
N ALA A 124 3.18 -2.24 0.94
CA ALA A 124 2.18 -1.50 1.69
C ALA A 124 2.65 -1.22 3.13
N MET A 125 2.25 -0.06 3.66
CA MET A 125 2.60 0.35 5.01
C MET A 125 1.36 0.81 5.78
N GLY A 126 1.36 0.51 7.08
CA GLY A 126 0.51 1.18 8.05
C GLY A 126 -0.71 0.38 8.49
N PRO A 127 -1.75 1.05 9.03
CA PRO A 127 -1.76 2.47 9.33
C PRO A 127 -0.76 2.90 10.42
N ARG A 128 -0.06 4.01 10.22
CA ARG A 128 0.89 4.63 11.16
C ARG A 128 0.38 5.99 11.64
N LYS A 129 0.55 6.27 12.93
CA LYS A 129 0.16 7.55 13.51
C LYS A 129 1.27 8.58 13.28
N MET A 130 0.98 9.66 12.57
CA MET A 130 1.91 10.71 12.20
C MET A 130 1.48 12.09 12.72
N GLY A 131 2.45 12.93 13.07
CA GLY A 131 2.21 14.37 13.22
C GLY A 131 1.98 15.05 11.86
N ARG A 132 1.44 16.28 11.85
CA ARG A 132 1.22 17.02 10.59
C ARG A 132 2.52 17.27 9.82
N SER A 133 3.58 17.73 10.48
CA SER A 133 4.87 17.98 9.83
C SER A 133 5.54 16.70 9.33
N GLU A 134 5.44 15.61 10.11
CA GLU A 134 5.93 14.27 9.70
C GLU A 134 5.20 13.78 8.44
N TYR A 135 3.89 13.97 8.38
CA TYR A 135 3.10 13.62 7.20
C TYR A 135 3.47 14.43 5.96
N GLN A 136 3.73 15.74 6.11
CA GLN A 136 4.19 16.58 4.99
C GLN A 136 5.57 16.15 4.48
N LEU A 137 6.49 15.81 5.37
CA LEU A 137 7.79 15.24 4.98
C LEU A 137 7.62 13.89 4.27
N TYR A 138 6.72 13.04 4.76
CA TYR A 138 6.41 11.77 4.12
C TYR A 138 5.87 11.94 2.69
N LEU A 139 4.94 12.89 2.47
CA LEU A 139 4.47 13.22 1.12
C LEU A 139 5.60 13.74 0.26
N LYS A 140 6.43 14.67 0.77
CA LYS A 140 7.54 15.24 0.02
C LYS A 140 8.57 14.18 -0.41
N SER A 141 8.93 13.25 0.47
CA SER A 141 9.81 12.13 0.12
C SER A 141 9.22 11.22 -0.97
N ASN A 142 7.89 11.06 -1.00
CA ASN A 142 7.25 10.33 -2.08
C ASN A 142 7.25 11.13 -3.39
N GLU A 143 6.98 12.44 -3.34
CA GLU A 143 7.06 13.30 -4.53
C GLU A 143 8.45 13.26 -5.16
N ASP A 144 9.50 13.30 -4.34
CA ASP A 144 10.89 13.21 -4.80
C ASP A 144 11.18 11.82 -5.40
N ARG A 145 10.65 10.73 -4.81
CA ARG A 145 10.79 9.36 -5.34
C ARG A 145 10.10 9.15 -6.68
N PHE A 146 8.93 9.78 -6.88
CA PHE A 146 8.15 9.66 -8.11
C PHE A 146 8.45 10.75 -9.14
N GLU A 147 9.26 11.74 -8.77
CA GLU A 147 9.50 12.97 -9.55
C GLU A 147 8.20 13.67 -9.98
N GLN A 148 7.17 13.56 -9.14
CA GLN A 148 5.80 14.00 -9.44
C GLN A 148 5.09 14.47 -8.17
N PRO A 149 4.24 15.51 -8.24
CA PRO A 149 3.45 15.94 -7.09
C PRO A 149 2.38 14.90 -6.73
N PHE A 150 1.95 14.90 -5.47
CA PHE A 150 0.81 14.10 -5.01
C PHE A 150 -0.48 14.92 -5.06
N VAL A 151 -1.48 14.38 -5.73
CA VAL A 151 -2.77 15.03 -5.94
C VAL A 151 -3.88 14.31 -5.19
N ASP A 152 -4.89 15.07 -4.78
CA ASP A 152 -6.04 14.53 -4.06
C ASP A 152 -6.92 13.66 -4.97
N ILE A 153 -7.39 12.54 -4.44
CA ILE A 153 -8.36 11.63 -5.07
C ILE A 153 -9.45 11.24 -4.08
N THR A 154 -10.56 10.70 -4.58
CA THR A 154 -11.61 10.16 -3.72
C THR A 154 -11.20 8.81 -3.12
N LEU A 155 -11.87 8.39 -2.04
CA LEU A 155 -11.68 7.05 -1.49
C LEU A 155 -12.04 5.97 -2.52
N ASP A 156 -13.10 6.16 -3.31
CA ASP A 156 -13.51 5.21 -4.35
C ASP A 156 -12.43 5.06 -5.43
N GLN A 157 -11.76 6.15 -5.82
CA GLN A 157 -10.61 6.12 -6.74
C GLN A 157 -9.42 5.39 -6.11
N ALA A 158 -9.10 5.66 -4.85
CA ALA A 158 -8.04 4.97 -4.13
C ALA A 158 -8.31 3.47 -4.03
N GLN A 159 -9.53 3.08 -3.66
CA GLN A 159 -9.98 1.69 -3.59
C GLN A 159 -9.95 1.02 -4.98
N ALA A 160 -10.41 1.70 -6.03
CA ALA A 160 -10.36 1.18 -7.40
C ALA A 160 -8.93 0.92 -7.87
N ILE A 161 -7.99 1.84 -7.60
CA ILE A 161 -6.58 1.65 -7.94
C ILE A 161 -6.01 0.44 -7.18
N VAL A 162 -6.14 0.42 -5.86
CA VAL A 162 -5.50 -0.62 -5.03
C VAL A 162 -6.15 -1.98 -5.25
N TYR A 163 -7.47 -2.10 -5.08
CA TYR A 163 -8.17 -3.37 -5.21
C TYR A 163 -8.24 -3.85 -6.65
N GLY A 164 -8.36 -2.94 -7.63
CA GLY A 164 -8.32 -3.30 -9.05
C GLY A 164 -6.97 -3.87 -9.45
N ALA A 165 -5.87 -3.29 -8.97
CA ALA A 165 -4.54 -3.83 -9.22
C ALA A 165 -4.32 -5.20 -8.58
N VAL A 166 -4.90 -5.44 -7.38
CA VAL A 166 -4.89 -6.76 -6.73
C VAL A 166 -5.66 -7.78 -7.57
N ASP A 167 -6.86 -7.43 -8.05
CA ASP A 167 -7.67 -8.33 -8.87
C ASP A 167 -6.97 -8.64 -10.20
N TYR A 168 -6.36 -7.62 -10.82
CA TYR A 168 -5.58 -7.77 -12.04
C TYR A 168 -4.40 -8.73 -11.84
N ALA A 169 -3.58 -8.50 -10.81
CA ALA A 169 -2.44 -9.37 -10.49
C ALA A 169 -2.87 -10.82 -10.27
N ARG A 170 -3.97 -11.04 -9.54
CA ARG A 170 -4.54 -12.39 -9.32
C ARG A 170 -4.99 -13.05 -10.61
N SER A 171 -5.61 -12.28 -11.51
CA SER A 171 -6.06 -12.80 -12.81
C SER A 171 -4.90 -13.30 -13.69
N ILE A 172 -3.68 -12.83 -13.44
CA ILE A 172 -2.45 -13.25 -14.14
C ILE A 172 -1.53 -14.12 -13.28
N GLY A 173 -2.07 -14.68 -12.19
CA GLY A 173 -1.40 -15.70 -11.35
C GLY A 173 -0.48 -15.15 -10.26
N LEU A 174 -0.46 -13.83 -10.05
CA LEU A 174 0.33 -13.16 -9.03
C LEU A 174 -0.51 -12.82 -7.79
N GLU A 175 0.14 -12.72 -6.64
CA GLU A 175 -0.51 -12.28 -5.39
C GLU A 175 0.14 -10.97 -4.92
N PRO A 176 -0.62 -10.07 -4.27
CA PRO A 176 -0.06 -8.86 -3.70
C PRO A 176 0.97 -9.18 -2.61
N ASN A 177 1.86 -8.23 -2.35
CA ASN A 177 2.85 -8.34 -1.31
C ASN A 177 2.21 -8.64 0.06
N ARG A 178 2.84 -9.54 0.84
CA ARG A 178 2.42 -9.91 2.21
C ARG A 178 2.23 -8.71 3.16
N ALA A 179 2.90 -7.59 2.89
CA ALA A 179 2.75 -6.36 3.64
C ALA A 179 1.31 -5.80 3.52
N PHE A 180 0.60 -6.08 2.42
CA PHE A 180 -0.81 -5.81 2.22
C PHE A 180 -1.71 -6.79 3.03
N ASN A 181 -1.46 -6.89 4.33
CA ASN A 181 -2.19 -7.76 5.25
C ASN A 181 -3.56 -7.16 5.64
N THR A 182 -4.34 -7.91 6.43
CA THR A 182 -5.69 -7.54 6.86
C THR A 182 -5.79 -6.16 7.49
N LYS A 183 -4.79 -5.74 8.28
CA LYS A 183 -4.78 -4.43 8.93
C LYS A 183 -4.57 -3.29 7.94
N VAL A 184 -3.67 -3.47 6.97
CA VAL A 184 -3.42 -2.48 5.92
C VAL A 184 -4.65 -2.36 5.03
N GLN A 185 -5.23 -3.50 4.62
CA GLN A 185 -6.47 -3.53 3.85
C GLN A 185 -7.63 -2.83 4.57
N ALA A 186 -7.80 -3.09 5.88
CA ALA A 186 -8.82 -2.46 6.69
C ALA A 186 -8.74 -0.94 6.72
N HIS A 187 -7.55 -0.35 6.50
CA HIS A 187 -7.40 1.11 6.47
C HIS A 187 -8.03 1.77 5.23
N LEU A 188 -8.12 1.05 4.10
CA LEU A 188 -8.90 1.44 2.92
C LEU A 188 -10.41 1.46 3.19
N GLY A 189 -10.85 0.91 4.33
CA GLY A 189 -12.26 0.65 4.61
C GLY A 189 -12.76 -0.63 3.94
N SER A 190 -14.04 -0.91 4.11
CA SER A 190 -14.70 -2.04 3.47
C SER A 190 -14.52 -1.97 1.96
N ARG A 191 -14.12 -3.09 1.36
CA ARG A 191 -14.04 -3.22 -0.08
C ARG A 191 -15.45 -3.03 -0.68
N PRO A 192 -15.63 -2.11 -1.64
CA PRO A 192 -16.93 -1.89 -2.26
C PRO A 192 -17.33 -3.09 -3.13
N GLU A 193 -18.64 -3.30 -3.30
CA GLU A 193 -19.17 -4.38 -4.13
C GLU A 193 -18.74 -4.25 -5.60
N THR A 194 -18.63 -3.00 -6.08
CA THR A 194 -18.18 -2.67 -7.42
C THR A 194 -17.08 -1.61 -7.34
N LEU A 195 -16.02 -1.78 -8.12
CA LEU A 195 -14.94 -0.80 -8.26
C LEU A 195 -15.19 0.08 -9.48
N LEU A 196 -14.65 1.30 -9.46
CA LEU A 196 -14.56 2.11 -10.67
C LEU A 196 -13.77 1.32 -11.74
N PRO A 197 -14.24 1.29 -13.00
CA PRO A 197 -13.55 0.54 -14.05
C PRO A 197 -12.26 1.26 -14.42
N LEU A 198 -11.12 0.65 -14.08
CA LEU A 198 -9.79 1.11 -14.47
C LEU A 198 -9.14 0.05 -15.37
N GLU A 199 -8.31 0.50 -16.31
CA GLU A 199 -7.52 -0.39 -17.16
C GLU A 199 -6.15 -0.64 -16.54
N PHE A 200 -5.82 -1.92 -16.34
CA PHE A 200 -4.53 -2.38 -15.83
C PHE A 200 -3.74 -3.10 -16.92
N GLY A 201 -2.43 -3.21 -16.73
CA GLY A 201 -1.51 -3.65 -17.78
C GLY A 201 -1.01 -2.47 -18.62
N LYS A 202 0.02 -2.72 -19.42
CA LYS A 202 0.53 -1.77 -20.39
C LYS A 202 0.12 -2.21 -21.79
N ASP A 203 -0.58 -1.35 -22.52
CA ASP A 203 -1.06 -1.64 -23.87
C ASP A 203 -1.97 -2.90 -23.93
N GLY A 204 -2.69 -3.19 -22.84
CA GLY A 204 -3.63 -4.31 -22.73
C GLY A 204 -3.03 -5.65 -22.30
N GLN A 205 -1.75 -5.68 -21.88
CA GLN A 205 -1.05 -6.89 -21.49
C GLN A 205 -0.16 -6.65 -20.26
N PRO A 206 0.21 -7.69 -19.49
CA PRO A 206 1.12 -7.54 -18.37
C PRO A 206 2.48 -7.04 -18.83
N PHE A 207 3.00 -6.01 -18.16
CA PHE A 207 4.36 -5.53 -18.38
C PHE A 207 5.09 -5.47 -17.05
N PHE A 208 6.00 -6.41 -16.82
CA PHE A 208 6.79 -6.48 -15.60
C PHE A 208 8.12 -5.72 -15.74
N ILE A 209 8.35 -4.73 -14.89
CA ILE A 209 9.68 -4.11 -14.73
C ILE A 209 10.28 -4.58 -13.41
N SER A 210 11.42 -5.26 -13.48
CA SER A 210 12.08 -5.79 -12.30
C SER A 210 12.62 -4.66 -11.43
N GLY A 211 12.14 -4.61 -10.19
CA GLY A 211 12.75 -3.85 -9.11
C GLY A 211 13.86 -4.64 -8.41
N PRO A 212 14.66 -3.98 -7.57
CA PRO A 212 15.79 -4.59 -6.85
C PRO A 212 15.39 -5.68 -5.84
N TYR A 213 14.12 -5.71 -5.42
CA TYR A 213 13.60 -6.66 -4.44
C TYR A 213 12.72 -7.75 -5.05
N ASP A 214 12.55 -7.75 -6.37
CA ASP A 214 11.68 -8.70 -7.06
C ASP A 214 12.44 -10.00 -7.38
N ASN A 215 11.78 -11.14 -7.21
CA ASN A 215 12.27 -12.40 -7.77
C ASN A 215 11.78 -12.51 -9.23
N ALA A 216 12.53 -11.85 -10.13
CA ALA A 216 12.17 -11.76 -11.55
C ALA A 216 11.96 -13.13 -12.20
N GLU A 217 12.81 -14.11 -11.88
CA GLU A 217 12.71 -15.47 -12.44
C GLU A 217 11.36 -16.12 -12.06
N LYS A 218 10.98 -16.03 -10.77
CA LYS A 218 9.70 -16.58 -10.31
C LYS A 218 8.52 -15.87 -10.95
N ILE A 219 8.55 -14.55 -11.04
CA ILE A 219 7.47 -13.75 -11.64
C ILE A 219 7.30 -14.11 -13.11
N ILE A 220 8.38 -14.15 -13.89
CA ILE A 220 8.36 -14.49 -15.31
C ILE A 220 7.82 -15.92 -15.51
N LYS A 221 8.26 -16.90 -14.70
CA LYS A 221 7.72 -18.27 -14.75
C LYS A 221 6.23 -18.32 -14.47
N THR A 222 5.74 -17.57 -13.50
CA THR A 222 4.30 -17.48 -13.21
C THR A 222 3.52 -16.89 -14.39
N LEU A 223 4.03 -15.81 -15.00
CA LEU A 223 3.39 -15.19 -16.17
C LEU A 223 3.38 -16.16 -17.37
N GLN A 224 4.48 -16.84 -17.66
CA GLN A 224 4.55 -17.87 -18.70
C GLN A 224 3.53 -18.98 -18.47
N ALA A 225 3.38 -19.44 -17.22
CA ALA A 225 2.43 -20.50 -16.89
C ALA A 225 0.97 -20.05 -16.94
N THR A 226 0.67 -18.78 -16.63
CA THR A 226 -0.71 -18.30 -16.48
C THR A 226 -1.25 -17.63 -17.73
N VAL A 227 -0.49 -16.71 -18.33
CA VAL A 227 -0.92 -15.97 -19.53
C VAL A 227 -0.29 -16.50 -20.82
N GLY A 228 0.78 -17.31 -20.72
CA GLY A 228 1.47 -17.90 -21.87
C GLY A 228 2.63 -17.06 -22.39
N GLU A 229 3.58 -17.72 -23.05
CA GLU A 229 4.71 -17.05 -23.71
C GLU A 229 4.21 -16.12 -24.83
N GLY A 230 4.80 -14.92 -24.92
CA GLY A 230 4.40 -13.90 -25.89
C GLY A 230 3.20 -13.03 -25.48
N ASN A 231 2.48 -13.38 -24.41
CA ASN A 231 1.33 -12.62 -23.90
C ASN A 231 1.66 -11.69 -22.72
N PHE A 232 2.94 -11.43 -22.48
CA PHE A 232 3.42 -10.44 -21.52
C PHE A 232 4.77 -9.88 -21.98
N HIS A 233 5.15 -8.73 -21.42
CA HIS A 233 6.47 -8.13 -21.61
C HIS A 233 7.19 -7.99 -20.28
N TYR A 234 8.51 -7.98 -20.33
CA TYR A 234 9.30 -7.70 -19.15
C TYR A 234 10.60 -6.98 -19.47
N LEU A 235 11.03 -6.14 -18.54
CA LEU A 235 12.37 -5.57 -18.46
C LEU A 235 12.99 -6.07 -17.15
N ALA A 236 13.80 -7.11 -17.23
CA ALA A 236 14.54 -7.62 -16.08
C ALA A 236 15.96 -7.06 -16.11
N ALA A 237 16.39 -6.42 -15.02
CA ALA A 237 17.80 -6.14 -14.83
C ALA A 237 18.53 -7.50 -14.75
N ILE A 238 19.30 -7.84 -15.77
CA ILE A 238 20.15 -9.03 -15.75
C ILE A 238 21.21 -8.73 -14.68
N GLY A 239 21.12 -9.40 -13.53
CA GLY A 239 22.02 -9.21 -12.40
C GLY A 239 23.47 -9.44 -12.83
N GLY A 240 24.22 -8.36 -12.99
CA GLY A 240 25.67 -8.39 -12.93
C GLY A 240 26.05 -8.66 -11.48
N SER A 241 26.50 -9.87 -11.18
CA SER A 241 27.26 -10.15 -9.97
C SER A 241 28.51 -9.25 -9.95
N GLY A 242 28.45 -8.14 -9.20
CA GLY A 242 29.57 -7.20 -9.11
C GLY A 242 29.26 -5.96 -8.28
N MET A 243 29.49 -6.08 -6.97
CA MET A 243 29.75 -4.99 -6.02
C MET A 243 28.63 -3.97 -5.77
N MET A 244 27.91 -4.14 -4.66
CA MET A 244 27.49 -3.01 -3.83
C MET A 244 28.18 -3.16 -2.47
N ASP A 245 29.40 -2.64 -2.41
CA ASP A 245 30.01 -2.22 -1.14
C ASP A 245 29.44 -0.84 -0.78
N GLY A 246 29.04 -0.71 0.49
CA GLY A 246 29.26 0.51 1.27
C GLY A 246 28.25 1.64 1.12
N ASP A 247 27.44 1.77 2.17
CA ASP A 247 27.04 3.03 2.81
C ASP A 247 26.27 4.07 1.99
N PHE A 248 24.98 4.23 2.32
CA PHE A 248 24.39 5.57 2.47
C PHE A 248 23.24 5.51 3.50
N PHE A 249 23.60 5.60 4.78
CA PHE A 249 22.74 6.20 5.81
C PHE A 249 23.40 7.51 6.19
N LEU A 250 22.76 8.64 5.86
CA LEU A 250 22.69 9.86 6.65
C LEU A 250 21.54 10.73 6.11
#